data_AF-A0A0N9I460-F1
#
_entry.id   AF-A0A0N9I460-F1
#
_cell.length_a   1.000
_cell.length_b   1.000
_cell.length_c   1.000
_cell.angle_alpha   90.00
_cell.angle_beta   90.00
_cell.angle_gamma   90.00
#
_symmetry.space_group_name_H-M   'P 1'
#
loop_
_entity.id
_entity.type
_entity.pdbx_description
1 polymer ?
#
loop_
_entity_poly.entity_id
_entity_poly.type
_entity_poly.pdbx_seq_one_letter_code
_entity_poly.pdbx_strand_id
1 'polypeptide(L)'
;MTYDVIVAPDRELLTTWLADADRELAGLSDLASVRHRKVLALGVLRSEDAFDRVSEYVTQVLAVAADVPSAQSARDKMSEGLRELRKTGLTAAPDGDSPWFDAFGKVYEGADEVRAASLATAATYEKLEDARRILGQIAGDGGVNTLLVLRKNQAPVAMAAVRGMEESSKEIIIADLVASPVYIAGGGTGVGSVAAEYVIREAKRRNASLSLIALGDKVRAIYTHWGFVGAGDSMSMSSAAMDQFLTTHKVLESQ
;
A
#
# COMPACT_ATOMS: atom_id res chain seq x y z
N MET A 1 3.46 -19.11 19.88
CA MET A 1 4.46 -18.06 19.59
C MET A 1 4.01 -16.83 20.34
N THR A 2 4.88 -16.22 21.15
CA THR A 2 4.53 -15.02 21.91
C THR A 2 4.90 -13.77 21.12
N TYR A 3 4.04 -12.77 21.20
CA TYR A 3 4.31 -11.44 20.70
C TYR A 3 4.29 -10.47 21.87
N ASP A 4 5.26 -9.56 21.89
CA ASP A 4 5.34 -8.50 22.89
C ASP A 4 5.07 -7.16 22.21
N VAL A 5 4.36 -6.25 22.91
CA VAL A 5 4.06 -4.91 22.41
C VAL A 5 4.79 -3.87 23.24
N ILE A 6 5.50 -2.96 22.57
CA ILE A 6 6.21 -1.83 23.18
C ILE A 6 5.57 -0.53 22.72
N VAL A 7 5.31 0.41 23.64
CA VAL A 7 4.53 1.65 23.41
C VAL A 7 5.41 2.93 23.39
N ALA A 8 6.73 2.79 23.39
CA ALA A 8 7.64 3.94 23.43
C ALA A 8 7.84 4.57 22.03
N PRO A 9 8.05 5.90 21.93
CA PRO A 9 8.41 6.56 20.67
C PRO A 9 9.80 6.12 20.20
N ASP A 10 9.85 5.01 19.45
CA ASP A 10 11.08 4.43 18.92
C ASP A 10 11.42 5.00 17.54
N ARG A 11 11.72 6.32 17.52
CA ARG A 11 12.11 7.03 16.28
C ARG A 11 13.43 6.52 15.70
N GLU A 12 14.28 5.93 16.54
CA GLU A 12 15.53 5.29 16.11
C GLU A 12 15.24 4.01 15.30
N LEU A 13 14.28 3.19 15.75
CA LEU A 13 13.80 2.06 14.98
C LEU A 13 13.16 2.48 13.66
N LEU A 14 12.39 3.56 13.64
CA LEU A 14 11.81 4.09 12.39
C LEU A 14 12.89 4.46 11.37
N THR A 15 13.96 5.13 11.83
CA THR A 15 15.11 5.48 10.98
C THR A 15 15.84 4.24 10.49
N THR A 16 16.02 3.25 11.37
CA THR A 16 16.64 1.95 11.04
C THR A 16 15.81 1.21 10.00
N TRP A 17 14.49 1.16 10.15
CA TRP A 17 13.61 0.49 9.20
C TRP A 17 13.53 1.20 7.86
N LEU A 18 13.61 2.53 7.81
CA LEU A 18 13.76 3.24 6.54
C LEU A 18 15.03 2.80 5.80
N ALA A 19 16.16 2.73 6.51
CA ALA A 19 17.43 2.27 5.95
C ALA A 19 17.39 0.79 5.55
N ASP A 20 16.72 -0.07 6.34
CA ASP A 20 16.51 -1.48 6.01
C ASP A 20 15.64 -1.61 4.76
N ALA A 21 14.57 -0.84 4.61
CA ALA A 21 13.73 -0.87 3.42
C ALA A 21 14.54 -0.53 2.15
N ASP A 22 15.34 0.54 2.18
CA ASP A 22 16.20 0.90 1.05
C ASP A 22 17.25 -0.19 0.76
N ARG A 23 17.82 -0.81 1.79
CA ARG A 23 18.79 -1.91 1.64
C ARG A 23 18.15 -3.15 1.02
N GLU A 24 17.00 -3.58 1.53
CA GLU A 24 16.29 -4.75 1.01
C GLU A 24 15.82 -4.51 -0.43
N LEU A 25 15.30 -3.30 -0.74
CA LEU A 25 14.93 -2.92 -2.10
C LEU A 25 16.15 -2.94 -3.06
N ALA A 26 17.32 -2.50 -2.60
CA ALA A 26 18.54 -2.56 -3.39
C ALA A 26 19.05 -4.00 -3.60
N GLY A 27 18.83 -4.87 -2.61
CA GLY A 27 19.20 -6.30 -2.66
C GLY A 27 18.31 -7.15 -3.57
N LEU A 28 17.10 -6.69 -3.90
CA LEU A 28 16.21 -7.38 -4.82
C LEU A 28 16.64 -7.19 -6.28
N SER A 29 17.40 -8.16 -6.78
CA SER A 29 17.87 -8.21 -8.17
C SER A 29 17.03 -9.10 -9.07
N ASP A 30 15.91 -9.65 -8.60
CA ASP A 30 15.08 -10.50 -9.46
C ASP A 30 14.56 -9.70 -10.67
N LEU A 31 14.43 -10.41 -11.80
CA LEU A 31 14.06 -9.79 -13.08
C LEU A 31 12.68 -9.10 -13.00
N ALA A 32 11.78 -9.63 -12.17
CA ALA A 32 10.46 -9.06 -11.94
C ALA A 32 10.53 -7.69 -11.23
N SER A 33 11.37 -7.55 -10.21
CA SER A 33 11.63 -6.32 -9.46
C SER A 33 12.30 -5.28 -10.35
N VAL A 34 13.20 -5.69 -11.27
CA VAL A 34 13.77 -4.78 -12.28
C VAL A 34 12.67 -4.24 -13.21
N ARG A 35 11.78 -5.10 -13.70
CA ARG A 35 10.67 -4.67 -14.58
C ARG A 35 9.73 -3.73 -13.83
N HIS A 36 9.30 -4.10 -12.64
CA HIS A 36 8.42 -3.27 -11.81
C HIS A 36 9.04 -1.90 -11.51
N ARG A 37 10.34 -1.83 -11.16
CA ARG A 37 11.08 -0.57 -11.03
C ARG A 37 11.04 0.29 -12.30
N LYS A 38 11.28 -0.33 -13.46
CA LYS A 38 11.23 0.37 -14.75
C LYS A 38 9.83 0.95 -14.98
N VAL A 39 8.76 0.19 -14.74
CA VAL A 39 7.37 0.68 -14.87
C VAL A 39 7.12 1.87 -13.94
N LEU A 40 7.51 1.79 -12.68
CA LEU A 40 7.28 2.89 -11.72
C LEU A 40 8.06 4.17 -12.07
N ALA A 41 9.27 4.03 -12.60
CA ALA A 41 10.10 5.16 -13.00
C ALA A 41 9.46 5.99 -14.14
N LEU A 42 8.53 5.42 -14.91
CA LEU A 42 7.82 6.12 -15.98
C LEU A 42 6.76 7.11 -15.44
N GLY A 43 6.40 7.00 -14.16
CA GLY A 43 5.39 7.86 -13.54
C GLY A 43 3.95 7.52 -13.95
N VAL A 44 3.07 8.52 -13.86
CA VAL A 44 1.64 8.38 -14.18
C VAL A 44 1.29 9.33 -15.33
N LEU A 45 0.67 8.78 -16.38
CA LEU A 45 0.05 9.56 -17.45
C LEU A 45 -1.19 10.27 -16.92
N ARG A 46 -1.37 11.52 -17.33
CA ARG A 46 -2.57 12.32 -17.05
C ARG A 46 -3.41 12.41 -18.32
N SER A 47 -4.72 12.47 -18.17
CA SER A 47 -5.67 12.59 -19.29
C SER A 47 -5.43 13.83 -20.16
N GLU A 48 -4.84 14.88 -19.56
CA GLU A 48 -4.47 16.14 -20.21
C GLU A 48 -3.10 16.09 -20.92
N ASP A 49 -2.34 15.00 -20.79
CA ASP A 49 -1.02 14.90 -21.41
C ASP A 49 -1.11 14.94 -22.94
N ALA A 50 -0.19 15.67 -23.57
CA ALA A 50 -0.10 15.76 -25.02
C ALA A 50 0.16 14.39 -25.67
N PHE A 51 -0.31 14.22 -26.91
CA PHE A 51 -0.20 12.96 -27.65
C PHE A 51 1.23 12.41 -27.68
N ASP A 52 2.23 13.27 -27.91
CA ASP A 52 3.64 12.84 -27.99
C ASP A 52 4.13 12.23 -26.68
N ARG A 53 3.72 12.80 -25.54
CA ARG A 53 4.03 12.26 -24.21
C ARG A 53 3.31 10.94 -23.96
N VAL A 54 2.05 10.81 -24.38
CA VAL A 54 1.31 9.54 -24.32
C VAL A 54 1.99 8.48 -25.19
N SER A 55 2.40 8.83 -26.40
CA SER A 55 3.08 7.94 -27.33
C SER A 55 4.45 7.49 -26.82
N GLU A 56 5.24 8.40 -26.23
CA GLU A 56 6.51 8.09 -25.60
C GLU A 56 6.31 7.14 -24.42
N TYR A 57 5.37 7.45 -23.53
CA TYR A 57 5.05 6.62 -22.38
C TYR A 57 4.61 5.21 -22.81
N VAL A 58 3.69 5.09 -23.78
CA VAL A 58 3.26 3.79 -24.31
C VAL A 58 4.44 3.00 -24.86
N THR A 59 5.33 3.65 -25.59
CA THR A 59 6.54 2.99 -26.12
C THR A 59 7.42 2.43 -24.99
N GLN A 60 7.62 3.21 -23.93
CA GLN A 60 8.41 2.81 -22.77
C GLN A 60 7.73 1.67 -21.99
N VAL A 61 6.41 1.74 -21.76
CA VAL A 61 5.67 0.66 -21.08
C VAL A 61 5.66 -0.62 -21.91
N LEU A 62 5.44 -0.52 -23.24
CA LEU A 62 5.45 -1.69 -24.13
C LEU A 62 6.82 -2.37 -24.15
N ALA A 63 7.92 -1.60 -24.09
CA ALA A 63 9.25 -2.17 -23.98
C ALA A 63 9.45 -2.97 -22.68
N VAL A 64 8.89 -2.50 -21.56
CA VAL A 64 8.91 -3.27 -20.29
C VAL A 64 7.97 -4.48 -20.34
N ALA A 65 6.79 -4.32 -20.93
CA ALA A 65 5.77 -5.35 -21.04
C ALA A 65 6.14 -6.48 -22.00
N ALA A 66 7.04 -6.24 -22.97
CA ALA A 66 7.55 -7.26 -23.89
C ALA A 66 8.16 -8.46 -23.14
N ASP A 67 8.75 -8.17 -21.97
CA ASP A 67 9.36 -9.17 -21.12
C ASP A 67 8.38 -9.79 -20.10
N VAL A 68 7.10 -9.39 -20.09
CA VAL A 68 6.06 -9.88 -19.16
C VAL A 68 5.09 -10.80 -19.92
N PRO A 69 5.21 -12.15 -19.81
CA PRO A 69 4.43 -13.08 -20.63
C PRO A 69 2.90 -12.93 -20.44
N SER A 70 2.45 -12.63 -19.24
CA SER A 70 1.04 -12.43 -18.91
C SER A 70 0.47 -11.08 -19.42
N ALA A 71 1.29 -10.16 -19.92
CA ALA A 71 0.88 -8.83 -20.31
C ALA A 71 0.45 -8.71 -21.80
N GLN A 72 0.16 -9.82 -22.49
CA GLN A 72 -0.24 -9.76 -23.90
C GLN A 72 -1.50 -8.91 -24.10
N SER A 73 -2.57 -9.16 -23.32
CA SER A 73 -3.80 -8.38 -23.44
C SER A 73 -3.58 -6.88 -23.17
N ALA A 74 -2.74 -6.56 -22.20
CA ALA A 74 -2.39 -5.20 -21.86
C ALA A 74 -1.64 -4.48 -23.00
N ARG A 75 -0.71 -5.19 -23.67
CA ARG A 75 0.01 -4.69 -24.85
C ARG A 75 -0.93 -4.41 -26.01
N ASP A 76 -1.91 -5.29 -26.24
CA ASP A 76 -2.90 -5.13 -27.30
C ASP A 76 -3.79 -3.91 -27.03
N LYS A 77 -4.28 -3.75 -25.80
CA LYS A 77 -5.06 -2.58 -25.35
C LYS A 77 -4.30 -1.26 -25.55
N MET A 78 -3.06 -1.17 -25.09
CA MET A 78 -2.26 0.06 -25.25
C MET A 78 -1.98 0.37 -26.71
N SER A 79 -1.68 -0.65 -27.52
CA SER A 79 -1.43 -0.48 -28.96
C SER A 79 -2.70 -0.03 -29.69
N GLU A 80 -3.87 -0.53 -29.28
CA GLU A 80 -5.17 -0.11 -29.79
C GLU A 80 -5.50 1.32 -29.38
N GLY A 81 -5.38 1.66 -28.09
CA GLY A 81 -5.64 3.01 -27.58
C GLY A 81 -4.73 4.06 -28.23
N LEU A 82 -3.43 3.78 -28.38
CA LEU A 82 -2.51 4.69 -29.09
C LEU A 82 -2.89 4.87 -30.56
N ARG A 83 -3.34 3.80 -31.22
CA ARG A 83 -3.81 3.85 -32.61
C ARG A 83 -5.08 4.69 -32.74
N GLU A 84 -5.99 4.59 -31.78
CA GLU A 84 -7.23 5.36 -31.74
C GLU A 84 -6.97 6.84 -31.43
N LEU A 85 -6.11 7.14 -30.45
CA LEU A 85 -5.65 8.49 -30.18
C LEU A 85 -5.06 9.13 -31.44
N ARG A 86 -4.20 8.40 -32.17
CA ARG A 86 -3.63 8.89 -33.43
C ARG A 86 -4.70 9.18 -34.50
N LYS A 87 -5.79 8.40 -34.57
CA LYS A 87 -6.88 8.61 -35.53
C LYS A 87 -7.68 9.89 -35.25
N THR A 88 -7.71 10.38 -34.01
CA THR A 88 -8.37 11.66 -33.68
C THR A 88 -7.68 12.84 -34.37
N GLY A 89 -6.40 12.72 -34.71
CA GLY A 89 -5.59 13.83 -35.25
C GLY A 89 -5.30 14.94 -34.24
N LEU A 90 -5.72 14.78 -32.99
CA LEU A 90 -5.50 15.74 -31.91
C LEU A 90 -4.09 15.58 -31.34
N THR A 91 -3.45 16.69 -31.01
CA THR A 91 -2.14 16.71 -30.33
C THR A 91 -2.27 16.85 -28.82
N ALA A 92 -3.46 17.15 -28.31
CA ALA A 92 -3.78 17.34 -26.90
C ALA A 92 -5.24 16.96 -26.61
N ALA A 93 -5.57 16.79 -25.34
CA ALA A 93 -6.93 16.51 -24.90
C ALA A 93 -7.90 17.64 -25.32
N PRO A 94 -9.06 17.31 -25.92
CA PRO A 94 -10.06 18.29 -26.28
C PRO A 94 -10.95 18.66 -25.08
N ASP A 95 -11.63 19.80 -25.18
CA ASP A 95 -12.67 20.19 -24.22
C ASP A 95 -13.95 19.37 -24.44
N GLY A 96 -14.38 18.61 -23.42
CA GLY A 96 -15.64 17.86 -23.43
C GLY A 96 -15.54 16.42 -23.96
N ASP A 97 -16.69 15.75 -24.11
CA ASP A 97 -16.73 14.33 -24.49
C ASP A 97 -16.12 14.09 -25.87
N SER A 98 -15.14 13.20 -25.91
CA SER A 98 -14.38 12.90 -27.13
C SER A 98 -13.89 11.46 -27.12
N PRO A 99 -13.82 10.80 -28.30
CA PRO A 99 -13.13 9.52 -28.47
C PRO A 99 -11.68 9.52 -27.96
N TRP A 100 -11.08 10.70 -27.77
CA TRP A 100 -9.80 10.86 -27.09
C TRP A 100 -9.78 10.22 -25.70
N PHE A 101 -10.81 10.46 -24.88
CA PHE A 101 -10.84 9.97 -23.50
C PHE A 101 -11.05 8.47 -23.42
N ASP A 102 -11.85 7.89 -24.32
CA ASP A 102 -12.01 6.43 -24.43
C ASP A 102 -10.70 5.76 -24.85
N ALA A 103 -10.03 6.32 -25.86
CA ALA A 103 -8.75 5.82 -26.35
C ALA A 103 -7.62 5.97 -25.32
N PHE A 104 -7.60 7.09 -24.59
CA PHE A 104 -6.72 7.30 -23.44
C PHE A 104 -7.02 6.29 -22.33
N GLY A 105 -8.30 6.01 -22.05
CA GLY A 105 -8.73 4.99 -21.09
C GLY A 105 -8.13 3.62 -21.40
N LYS A 106 -8.15 3.18 -22.66
CA LYS A 106 -7.50 1.93 -23.08
C LYS A 106 -5.99 1.91 -22.83
N VAL A 107 -5.30 3.04 -23.08
CA VAL A 107 -3.86 3.18 -22.78
C VAL A 107 -3.62 3.09 -21.29
N TYR A 108 -4.40 3.81 -20.49
CA TYR A 108 -4.29 3.84 -19.04
C TYR A 108 -4.54 2.45 -18.42
N GLU A 109 -5.64 1.80 -18.80
CA GLU A 109 -5.97 0.44 -18.34
C GLU A 109 -4.88 -0.56 -18.69
N GLY A 110 -4.38 -0.55 -19.93
CA GLY A 110 -3.31 -1.45 -20.34
C GLY A 110 -2.01 -1.20 -19.56
N ALA A 111 -1.67 0.06 -19.28
CA ALA A 111 -0.51 0.36 -18.43
C ALA A 111 -0.69 -0.15 -16.99
N ASP A 112 -1.89 -0.02 -16.42
CA ASP A 112 -2.21 -0.55 -15.10
C ASP A 112 -2.18 -2.08 -15.06
N GLU A 113 -2.63 -2.77 -16.11
CA GLU A 113 -2.51 -4.22 -16.23
C GLU A 113 -1.04 -4.68 -16.30
N VAL A 114 -0.16 -3.96 -17.02
CA VAL A 114 1.29 -4.24 -17.03
C VAL A 114 1.89 -4.06 -15.64
N ARG A 115 1.49 -3.00 -14.94
CA ARG A 115 1.91 -2.75 -13.56
C ARG A 115 1.45 -3.89 -12.65
N ALA A 116 0.17 -4.27 -12.70
CA ALA A 116 -0.38 -5.39 -11.93
C ALA A 116 0.30 -6.73 -12.23
N ALA A 117 0.61 -7.01 -13.50
CA ALA A 117 1.33 -8.21 -13.90
C ALA A 117 2.79 -8.21 -13.40
N SER A 118 3.46 -7.06 -13.43
CA SER A 118 4.81 -6.90 -12.89
C SER A 118 4.81 -7.09 -11.37
N LEU A 119 3.82 -6.51 -10.68
CA LEU A 119 3.59 -6.64 -9.24
C LEU A 119 3.35 -8.09 -8.80
N ALA A 120 2.52 -8.83 -9.54
CA ALA A 120 2.27 -10.24 -9.23
C ALA A 120 3.56 -11.09 -9.24
N THR A 121 4.52 -10.72 -10.08
CA THR A 121 5.83 -11.38 -10.16
C THR A 121 6.88 -10.82 -9.21
N ALA A 122 6.64 -9.65 -8.60
CA ALA A 122 7.55 -8.92 -7.71
C ALA A 122 6.91 -8.58 -6.36
N ALA A 123 6.05 -9.47 -5.84
CA ALA A 123 5.18 -9.19 -4.69
C ALA A 123 5.96 -8.78 -3.41
N THR A 124 7.19 -9.27 -3.22
CA THR A 124 8.04 -8.85 -2.10
C THR A 124 8.54 -7.42 -2.29
N TYR A 125 8.94 -7.04 -3.51
CA TYR A 125 9.39 -5.69 -3.84
C TYR A 125 8.28 -4.66 -3.60
N GLU A 126 7.06 -4.94 -4.07
CA GLU A 126 5.88 -4.10 -3.81
C GLU A 126 5.66 -3.87 -2.32
N LYS A 127 5.65 -4.95 -1.53
CA LYS A 127 5.46 -4.85 -0.08
C LYS A 127 6.54 -4.02 0.60
N LEU A 128 7.79 -4.10 0.13
CA LEU A 128 8.89 -3.29 0.65
C LEU A 128 8.77 -1.81 0.25
N GLU A 129 8.32 -1.51 -0.96
CA GLU A 129 8.04 -0.12 -1.36
C GLU A 129 6.89 0.48 -0.57
N ASP A 130 5.81 -0.28 -0.37
CA ASP A 130 4.69 0.13 0.48
C ASP A 130 5.15 0.35 1.92
N ALA A 131 5.94 -0.57 2.47
CA ALA A 131 6.50 -0.41 3.80
C ALA A 131 7.38 0.85 3.89
N ARG A 132 8.27 1.09 2.92
CA ARG A 132 9.11 2.31 2.87
C ARG A 132 8.26 3.57 2.83
N ARG A 133 7.21 3.60 2.00
CA ARG A 133 6.30 4.73 1.86
C ARG A 133 5.59 5.03 3.18
N ILE A 134 5.03 4.00 3.83
CA ILE A 134 4.36 4.13 5.12
C ILE A 134 5.33 4.62 6.20
N LEU A 135 6.54 4.07 6.27
CA LEU A 135 7.56 4.52 7.22
C LEU A 135 7.94 5.98 6.98
N GLY A 136 8.04 6.42 5.72
CA GLY A 136 8.30 7.82 5.37
C GLY A 136 7.15 8.74 5.79
N GLN A 137 5.91 8.28 5.65
CA GLN A 137 4.72 9.00 6.12
C GLN A 137 4.71 9.11 7.66
N ILE A 138 4.94 8.02 8.38
CA ILE A 138 5.06 8.02 9.84
C ILE A 138 6.19 8.95 10.32
N ALA A 139 7.31 9.00 9.60
CA ALA A 139 8.44 9.86 9.93
C ALA A 139 8.15 11.35 9.67
N GLY A 140 7.37 11.65 8.63
CA GLY A 140 6.99 13.01 8.24
C GLY A 140 5.75 13.56 8.95
N ASP A 141 4.87 12.71 9.47
CA ASP A 141 3.63 13.11 10.14
C ASP A 141 3.90 13.58 11.58
N GLY A 142 3.89 14.89 11.78
CA GLY A 142 3.99 15.53 13.09
C GLY A 142 2.80 15.25 14.02
N GLY A 143 1.73 14.61 13.54
CA GLY A 143 0.52 14.28 14.30
C GLY A 143 0.47 12.87 14.89
N VAL A 144 1.49 12.02 14.71
CA VAL A 144 1.54 10.69 15.35
C VAL A 144 2.04 10.82 16.79
N ASN A 145 1.16 10.51 17.76
CA ASN A 145 1.49 10.65 19.19
C ASN A 145 2.08 9.38 19.81
N THR A 146 1.87 8.19 19.21
CA THR A 146 2.34 6.93 19.78
C THR A 146 2.73 5.93 18.69
N LEU A 147 3.90 5.32 18.84
CA LEU A 147 4.35 4.19 18.03
C LEU A 147 4.25 2.92 18.86
N LEU A 148 3.47 1.95 18.38
CA LEU A 148 3.41 0.61 18.95
C LEU A 148 4.31 -0.28 18.15
N VAL A 149 5.28 -0.93 18.79
CA VAL A 149 6.19 -1.87 18.15
C VAL A 149 5.83 -3.28 18.59
N LEU A 150 5.47 -4.12 17.63
CA LEU A 150 5.24 -5.54 17.82
C LEU A 150 6.57 -6.30 17.68
N ARG A 151 6.95 -7.06 18.71
CA ARG A 151 8.12 -7.93 18.70
C ARG A 151 7.72 -9.40 18.64
N LYS A 152 8.48 -10.18 17.87
CA LYS A 152 8.42 -11.64 17.80
C LYS A 152 9.79 -12.18 18.16
N ASN A 153 9.90 -12.96 19.24
CA ASN A 153 11.19 -13.43 19.76
C ASN A 153 12.21 -12.28 19.95
N GLN A 154 11.79 -11.18 20.58
CA GLN A 154 12.57 -9.94 20.78
C GLN A 154 12.89 -9.12 19.51
N ALA A 155 12.71 -9.66 18.30
CA ALA A 155 12.90 -8.92 17.06
C ALA A 155 11.65 -8.08 16.73
N PRO A 156 11.78 -6.79 16.40
CA PRO A 156 10.64 -5.97 16.00
C PRO A 156 10.18 -6.38 14.59
N VAL A 157 8.89 -6.70 14.44
CA VAL A 157 8.31 -7.27 13.21
C VAL A 157 7.15 -6.46 12.64
N ALA A 158 6.52 -5.59 13.42
CA ALA A 158 5.54 -4.64 12.93
C ALA A 158 5.50 -3.37 13.79
N MET A 159 5.00 -2.29 13.21
CA MET A 159 4.77 -1.02 13.88
C MET A 159 3.36 -0.52 13.56
N ALA A 160 2.67 0.03 14.56
CA ALA A 160 1.43 0.78 14.39
C ALA A 160 1.65 2.22 14.83
N ALA A 161 1.34 3.17 13.94
CA ALA A 161 1.24 4.58 14.28
C ALA A 161 -0.17 4.86 14.76
N VAL A 162 -0.32 5.30 16.02
CA VAL A 162 -1.62 5.43 16.67
C VAL A 162 -1.76 6.80 17.31
N ARG A 163 -2.96 7.38 17.20
CA ARG A 163 -3.38 8.60 17.89
C ARG A 163 -4.42 8.25 18.95
N GLY A 164 -4.46 9.01 20.03
CA GLY A 164 -5.43 8.79 21.11
C GLY A 164 -5.11 7.63 22.04
N MET A 165 -3.84 7.20 22.14
CA MET A 165 -3.41 6.16 23.09
C MET A 165 -3.32 6.65 24.54
N GLU A 166 -3.59 7.93 24.81
CA GLU A 166 -3.73 8.49 26.16
C GLU A 166 -5.04 8.04 26.82
N GLU A 167 -5.02 7.80 28.14
CA GLU A 167 -6.17 7.22 28.87
C GLU A 167 -7.43 8.08 28.82
N SER A 168 -7.29 9.40 28.67
CA SER A 168 -8.39 10.35 28.53
C SER A 168 -9.03 10.39 27.14
N SER A 169 -8.44 9.74 26.13
CA SER A 169 -8.96 9.79 24.77
C SER A 169 -10.21 8.94 24.61
N LYS A 170 -11.25 9.52 23.97
CA LYS A 170 -12.50 8.82 23.62
C LYS A 170 -12.44 8.14 22.25
N GLU A 171 -11.39 8.42 21.49
CA GLU A 171 -11.14 7.87 20.17
C GLU A 171 -9.70 7.38 20.07
N ILE A 172 -9.51 6.22 19.44
CA ILE A 172 -8.22 5.70 19.03
C ILE A 172 -8.21 5.61 17.51
N ILE A 173 -7.18 6.18 16.89
CA ILE A 173 -7.02 6.20 15.43
C ILE A 173 -5.77 5.44 15.07
N ILE A 174 -5.90 4.35 14.31
CA ILE A 174 -4.77 3.69 13.64
C ILE A 174 -4.45 4.53 12.40
N ALA A 175 -3.44 5.38 12.51
CA ALA A 175 -3.00 6.19 11.38
C ALA A 175 -2.38 5.28 10.31
N ASP A 176 -1.49 4.38 10.72
CA ASP A 176 -0.81 3.45 9.82
C ASP A 176 -0.37 2.15 10.51
N LEU A 177 -0.21 1.10 9.70
CA LEU A 177 0.31 -0.21 10.08
C LEU A 177 1.36 -0.65 9.08
N VAL A 178 2.53 -1.07 9.56
CA VAL A 178 3.63 -1.50 8.69
C VAL A 178 4.37 -2.69 9.29
N ALA A 179 4.71 -3.66 8.45
CA ALA A 179 5.59 -4.76 8.83
C ALA A 179 7.06 -4.35 8.65
N SER A 180 7.95 -4.90 9.47
CA SER A 180 9.40 -4.69 9.34
C SER A 180 9.87 -5.04 7.92
N PRO A 181 10.69 -4.20 7.26
CA PRO A 181 11.24 -4.52 5.95
C PRO A 181 12.04 -5.83 5.94
N VAL A 182 12.84 -6.08 6.97
CA VAL A 182 13.59 -7.35 7.12
C VAL A 182 12.62 -8.54 7.26
N TYR A 183 11.52 -8.37 8.01
CA TYR A 183 10.50 -9.40 8.14
C TYR A 183 9.80 -9.70 6.80
N ILE A 184 9.48 -8.65 6.02
CA ILE A 184 8.88 -8.78 4.68
C ILE A 184 9.85 -9.50 3.72
N ALA A 185 11.11 -9.07 3.67
CA ALA A 185 12.14 -9.66 2.83
C ALA A 185 12.37 -11.15 3.16
N GLY A 186 12.29 -11.51 4.45
CA GLY A 186 12.31 -12.90 4.92
C GLY A 186 11.05 -13.71 4.63
N GLY A 187 10.07 -13.18 3.89
CA GLY A 187 8.80 -13.87 3.55
C GLY A 187 7.75 -13.83 4.66
N GLY A 188 7.94 -12.98 5.68
CA GLY A 188 7.02 -12.83 6.79
C GLY A 188 5.66 -12.26 6.36
N THR A 189 4.59 -12.78 6.96
CA THR A 189 3.21 -12.32 6.71
C THR A 189 2.41 -12.26 8.01
N GLY A 190 1.19 -11.72 7.95
CA GLY A 190 0.17 -11.85 9.02
C GLY A 190 0.39 -11.03 10.30
N VAL A 191 1.40 -10.17 10.37
CA VAL A 191 1.69 -9.39 11.59
C VAL A 191 0.78 -8.17 11.78
N GLY A 192 0.10 -7.73 10.72
CA GLY A 192 -0.83 -6.59 10.77
C GLY A 192 -2.03 -6.84 11.68
N SER A 193 -2.61 -8.04 11.63
CA SER A 193 -3.76 -8.40 12.49
C SER A 193 -3.35 -8.47 13.97
N VAL A 194 -2.11 -8.88 14.27
CA VAL A 194 -1.58 -8.94 15.64
C VAL A 194 -1.40 -7.53 16.22
N ALA A 195 -0.84 -6.60 15.43
CA ALA A 195 -0.73 -5.20 15.84
C ALA A 195 -2.12 -4.56 16.02
N ALA A 196 -3.07 -4.84 15.12
CA ALA A 196 -4.44 -4.38 15.24
C ALA A 196 -5.15 -4.97 16.48
N GLU A 197 -4.91 -6.25 16.81
CA GLU A 197 -5.48 -6.91 17.99
C GLU A 197 -5.20 -6.11 19.28
N TYR A 198 -3.96 -5.66 19.47
CA TYR A 198 -3.59 -4.86 20.64
C TYR A 198 -4.38 -3.54 20.69
N VAL A 199 -4.42 -2.79 19.59
CA VAL A 199 -5.13 -1.50 19.54
C VAL A 199 -6.63 -1.69 19.78
N ILE A 200 -7.21 -2.75 19.21
CA ILE A 200 -8.63 -3.09 19.39
C ILE A 200 -8.92 -3.45 20.85
N ARG A 201 -8.07 -4.25 21.51
CA ARG A 201 -8.21 -4.56 22.95
C ARG A 201 -8.15 -3.29 23.78
N GLU A 202 -7.27 -2.36 23.45
CA GLU A 202 -7.13 -1.11 24.19
C GLU A 202 -8.33 -0.17 23.98
N ALA A 203 -8.84 -0.06 22.75
CA ALA A 203 -10.08 0.65 22.46
C ALA A 203 -11.27 0.07 23.26
N LYS A 204 -11.40 -1.26 23.27
CA LYS A 204 -12.41 -1.98 24.05
C LYS A 204 -12.30 -1.74 25.54
N ARG A 205 -11.10 -1.86 26.12
CA ARG A 205 -10.82 -1.66 27.54
C ARG A 205 -11.29 -0.28 28.01
N ARG A 206 -11.14 0.73 27.15
CA ARG A 206 -11.46 2.14 27.43
C ARG A 206 -12.85 2.57 26.99
N ASN A 207 -13.61 1.69 26.34
CA ASN A 207 -14.87 2.04 25.66
C ASN A 207 -14.69 3.22 24.69
N ALA A 208 -13.56 3.26 23.98
CA ALA A 208 -13.22 4.26 22.99
C ALA A 208 -13.71 3.83 21.59
N SER A 209 -14.05 4.80 20.73
CA SER A 209 -14.27 4.52 19.31
C SER A 209 -12.96 4.20 18.62
N LEU A 210 -13.00 3.28 17.65
CA LEU A 210 -11.83 2.90 16.86
C LEU A 210 -12.02 3.30 15.40
N SER A 211 -11.08 4.07 14.87
CA SER A 211 -11.00 4.42 13.46
C SER A 211 -9.61 4.14 12.89
N LEU A 212 -9.50 4.10 11.57
CA LEU A 212 -8.24 4.01 10.84
C LEU A 212 -8.27 4.86 9.59
N ILE A 213 -7.08 5.19 9.08
CA ILE A 213 -6.92 5.86 7.78
C ILE A 213 -6.45 4.81 6.76
N ALA A 214 -7.17 4.66 5.65
CA ALA A 214 -6.88 3.63 4.65
C ALA A 214 -6.01 4.17 3.52
N LEU A 215 -4.80 3.62 3.35
CA LEU A 215 -3.87 3.97 2.26
C LEU A 215 -4.20 3.23 0.94
N GLY A 216 -5.39 3.48 0.41
CA GLY A 216 -5.83 2.97 -0.88
C GLY A 216 -6.61 1.64 -0.84
N ASP A 217 -7.08 1.19 -2.00
CA ASP A 217 -8.13 0.18 -2.13
C ASP A 217 -7.70 -1.23 -1.70
N LYS A 218 -6.43 -1.61 -1.94
CA LYS A 218 -5.88 -2.92 -1.57
C LYS A 218 -5.86 -3.12 -0.05
N VAL A 219 -5.45 -2.08 0.69
CA VAL A 219 -5.40 -2.11 2.16
C VAL A 219 -6.82 -1.99 2.73
N ARG A 220 -7.69 -1.19 2.11
CA ARG A 220 -9.11 -1.09 2.46
C ARG A 220 -9.79 -2.46 2.45
N ALA A 221 -9.52 -3.32 1.46
CA ALA A 221 -10.10 -4.67 1.42
C ALA A 221 -9.70 -5.53 2.64
N ILE A 222 -8.44 -5.43 3.10
CA ILE A 222 -7.96 -6.12 4.30
C ILE A 222 -8.69 -5.60 5.54
N TYR A 223 -8.82 -4.27 5.67
CA TYR A 223 -9.50 -3.67 6.81
C TYR A 223 -11.00 -3.93 6.83
N THR A 224 -11.66 -3.98 5.67
CA THR A 224 -13.05 -4.43 5.54
C THR A 224 -13.19 -5.88 6.01
N HIS A 225 -12.25 -6.75 5.66
CA HIS A 225 -12.24 -8.13 6.17
C HIS A 225 -12.08 -8.21 7.70
N TRP A 226 -11.38 -7.23 8.30
CA TRP A 226 -11.27 -7.11 9.75
C TRP A 226 -12.51 -6.53 10.43
N GLY A 227 -13.46 -5.98 9.67
CA GLY A 227 -14.71 -5.40 10.18
C GLY A 227 -14.74 -3.86 10.24
N PHE A 228 -13.75 -3.18 9.66
CA PHE A 228 -13.82 -1.73 9.45
C PHE A 228 -14.80 -1.39 8.32
N VAL A 229 -15.55 -0.30 8.49
CA VAL A 229 -16.53 0.20 7.51
C VAL A 229 -16.39 1.70 7.31
N GLY A 230 -16.65 2.19 6.10
CA GLY A 230 -16.61 3.62 5.77
C GLY A 230 -16.28 3.88 4.29
N ALA A 231 -16.77 5.01 3.78
CA ALA A 231 -16.42 5.56 2.47
C ALA A 231 -15.50 6.78 2.66
N GLY A 232 -14.47 6.93 1.81
CA GLY A 232 -13.45 7.98 1.95
C GLY A 232 -12.25 7.55 2.80
N ASP A 233 -11.41 8.51 3.19
CA ASP A 233 -10.06 8.24 3.73
C ASP A 233 -10.04 7.59 5.12
N SER A 234 -11.14 7.68 5.86
CA SER A 234 -11.29 7.09 7.20
C SER A 234 -12.28 5.93 7.22
N MET A 235 -11.98 4.89 8.00
CA MET A 235 -12.86 3.76 8.28
C MET A 235 -13.03 3.59 9.80
N SER A 236 -14.18 3.11 10.24
CA SER A 236 -14.50 2.93 11.66
C SER A 236 -14.87 1.48 11.96
N MET A 237 -14.65 1.04 13.20
CA MET A 237 -15.04 -0.29 13.67
C MET A 237 -16.04 -0.18 14.81
N SER A 238 -17.16 -0.89 14.71
CA SER A 238 -18.16 -0.95 15.78
C SER A 238 -17.68 -1.84 16.93
N SER A 239 -18.23 -1.65 18.13
CA SER A 239 -17.92 -2.51 19.29
C SER A 239 -18.19 -4.00 19.02
N ALA A 240 -19.27 -4.32 18.31
CA ALA A 240 -19.58 -5.70 17.91
C ALA A 240 -18.56 -6.26 16.90
N ALA A 241 -18.10 -5.45 15.94
CA ALA A 241 -17.05 -5.85 15.01
C ALA A 241 -15.68 -6.04 15.72
N MET A 242 -15.38 -5.22 16.72
CA MET A 242 -14.19 -5.43 17.57
C MET A 242 -14.25 -6.79 18.29
N ASP A 243 -15.41 -7.18 18.85
CA ASP A 243 -15.58 -8.49 19.48
C ASP A 243 -15.38 -9.65 18.50
N GLN A 244 -15.97 -9.53 17.31
CA GLN A 244 -15.79 -10.53 16.26
C GLN A 244 -14.33 -10.65 15.83
N PHE A 245 -13.63 -9.51 15.66
CA PHE A 245 -12.22 -9.49 15.33
C PHE A 245 -11.38 -10.22 16.39
N LEU A 246 -11.54 -9.85 17.67
CA LEU A 246 -10.78 -10.43 18.79
C LEU A 246 -11.05 -11.93 18.99
N THR A 247 -12.24 -12.39 18.61
CA THR A 247 -12.57 -13.82 18.60
C THR A 247 -11.86 -14.56 17.46
N THR A 248 -11.78 -13.94 16.29
CA THR A 248 -11.25 -14.55 15.06
C THR A 248 -9.71 -14.52 15.00
N HIS A 249 -9.09 -13.48 15.56
CA HIS A 249 -7.65 -13.19 15.44
C HIS A 249 -6.92 -13.27 16.76
N LYS A 250 -7.31 -14.19 17.64
CA LYS A 250 -6.71 -14.36 18.97
C LYS A 250 -5.27 -14.87 18.87
N VAL A 251 -4.30 -13.95 18.88
CA VAL A 251 -2.86 -14.28 18.78
C VAL A 251 -2.12 -13.90 20.05
N LEU A 252 -2.57 -12.84 20.74
CA LEU A 252 -2.05 -12.40 22.03
C LEU A 252 -2.70 -13.19 23.18
N GLU A 253 -2.36 -14.47 23.34
CA GLU A 253 -2.69 -15.23 24.56
C GLU A 253 -1.52 -16.05 25.08
N SER A 254 -0.86 -15.52 26.11
CA SER A 254 -0.34 -16.13 27.36
C SER A 254 0.83 -15.29 27.88
N GLN A 255 0.50 -14.26 28.66
CA GLN A 255 1.35 -13.81 29.77
C GLN A 255 0.67 -14.24 31.06
#